data_AF-A0A1M6Q570-F1
#
_entry.id   AF-A0A1M6Q570-F1
#
_cell.length_a   1.000
_cell.length_b   1.000
_cell.length_c   1.000
_cell.angle_alpha   90.00
_cell.angle_beta   90.00
_cell.angle_gamma   90.00
#
_symmetry.space_group_name_H-M   'P 1'
#
loop_
_entity.id
_entity.type
_entity.pdbx_description
1 polymer ?
#
loop_
_entity_poly.entity_id
_entity_poly.type
_entity_poly.pdbx_seq_one_letter_code
_entity_poly.pdbx_strand_id
1 'polypeptide(L)'
;MYNEDDFLAERQKLFNEVWSEPMTTIAKRYGLSDNGLRKRCIKLEIPLPPVGHWAKLQAGKESAPKPKLPPMKIIKQTIHAEDKKHIIEIEDISEKTDSELESTDGIELLTPESKENFIQWCKKIQVPKKIDNYNPLIAEYQKEIEYRKARDEEHRFHDIFRYTDLYWTVHHKTPYRDNIAVLPISVSEKQTNRALKIMNTLINLVSELGGKVIVNRGDKDNATFMVFNHDFIFDMNEIMIKQRTKLLEPKEVILNTEFKPMYEKLPSGSLEIGFAEISDNRTREKCTKRLHFQDSLNEPLEKQLGEIFISLFKIANEAAITKYISEREYEKRKKEEQLLREIEAENSREKQKIEAKNQRRVKFHQNIDHHMEEWFKYQNLKKYINDLNELLPTIADPESKEIIEEYLLVLRDKAEKSNPLNNIISEIKSLKDD
;
A
#
# COMPACT_ATOMS: atom_id res chain seq x y z
N MET A 1 -14.39 15.42 13.97
CA MET A 1 -14.87 14.48 15.00
C MET A 1 -16.31 14.10 14.66
N TYR A 2 -16.62 12.82 14.39
CA TYR A 2 -18.01 12.35 14.29
C TYR A 2 -18.58 12.20 15.71
N ASN A 3 -19.79 12.68 15.96
CA ASN A 3 -20.46 12.59 17.25
C ASN A 3 -20.85 11.13 17.53
N GLU A 4 -20.69 10.65 18.76
CA GLU A 4 -20.96 9.23 19.13
C GLU A 4 -22.44 8.86 18.93
N ASP A 5 -23.34 9.80 19.25
CA ASP A 5 -24.78 9.66 19.03
C ASP A 5 -25.13 9.53 17.54
N ASP A 6 -24.43 10.26 16.67
CA ASP A 6 -24.63 10.20 15.21
C ASP A 6 -24.20 8.83 14.67
N PHE A 7 -23.09 8.27 15.18
CA PHE A 7 -22.61 6.95 14.78
C PHE A 7 -23.55 5.82 15.22
N LEU A 8 -24.05 5.86 16.45
CA LEU A 8 -25.03 4.89 16.95
C LEU A 8 -26.35 4.98 16.17
N ALA A 9 -26.79 6.19 15.83
CA ALA A 9 -27.96 6.42 14.97
C ALA A 9 -27.75 5.84 13.56
N GLU A 10 -26.58 6.05 12.95
CA GLU A 10 -26.23 5.47 11.65
C GLU A 10 -26.16 3.94 11.68
N ARG A 11 -25.61 3.34 12.74
CA ARG A 11 -25.59 1.88 12.92
C ARG A 11 -27.00 1.32 13.01
N GLN A 12 -27.87 1.96 13.79
CA GLN A 12 -29.27 1.56 13.94
C GLN A 12 -30.02 1.68 12.61
N LYS A 13 -29.76 2.76 11.85
CA LYS A 13 -30.32 2.97 10.52
C LYS A 13 -29.89 1.86 9.55
N LEU A 14 -28.59 1.56 9.47
CA LEU A 14 -28.07 0.51 8.60
C LEU A 14 -28.64 -0.88 8.96
N PHE A 15 -28.79 -1.19 10.25
CA PHE A 15 -29.43 -2.43 10.69
C PHE A 15 -30.90 -2.53 10.25
N ASN A 16 -31.65 -1.43 10.32
CA ASN A 16 -33.03 -1.40 9.88
C ASN A 16 -33.15 -1.63 8.37
N GLU A 17 -32.27 -1.01 7.58
CA GLU A 17 -32.24 -1.16 6.13
C GLU A 17 -31.90 -2.60 5.72
N VAL A 18 -30.88 -3.22 6.33
CA VAL A 18 -30.45 -4.60 6.05
C VAL A 18 -31.55 -5.64 6.27
N TRP A 19 -32.50 -5.35 7.17
CA TRP A 19 -33.65 -6.21 7.46
C TRP A 19 -34.95 -5.76 6.79
N SER A 20 -34.95 -4.67 6.02
CA SER A 20 -36.10 -4.23 5.22
C SER A 20 -35.94 -4.54 3.73
N GLU A 21 -34.71 -4.59 3.21
CA GLU A 21 -34.45 -4.79 1.78
C GLU A 21 -33.29 -5.76 1.48
N PRO A 22 -33.24 -6.33 0.26
CA PRO A 22 -32.09 -7.11 -0.21
C PRO A 22 -30.79 -6.30 -0.21
N MET A 23 -29.70 -6.93 0.23
CA MET A 23 -28.38 -6.32 0.39
C MET A 23 -27.83 -5.71 -0.92
N THR A 24 -28.16 -6.30 -2.07
CA THR A 24 -27.81 -5.79 -3.41
C THR A 24 -28.38 -4.39 -3.69
N THR A 25 -29.55 -4.07 -3.14
CA THR A 25 -30.20 -2.76 -3.30
C THR A 25 -29.58 -1.74 -2.36
N ILE A 26 -29.32 -2.14 -1.12
CA ILE A 26 -28.71 -1.29 -0.10
C ILE A 26 -27.28 -0.92 -0.48
N ALA A 27 -26.48 -1.89 -0.96
CA ALA A 27 -25.08 -1.65 -1.33
C ALA A 27 -24.94 -0.54 -2.39
N LYS A 28 -25.85 -0.48 -3.36
CA LYS A 28 -25.88 0.58 -4.38
C LYS A 28 -26.08 1.98 -3.78
N ARG A 29 -26.95 2.12 -2.76
CA ARG A 29 -27.18 3.41 -2.09
C ARG A 29 -25.94 3.92 -1.37
N TYR A 30 -25.10 3.02 -0.86
CA TYR A 30 -23.85 3.35 -0.18
C TYR A 30 -22.62 3.37 -1.10
N GLY A 31 -22.79 3.18 -2.42
CA GLY A 31 -21.67 3.08 -3.37
C GLY A 31 -20.72 1.91 -3.11
N LEU A 32 -21.22 0.83 -2.46
CA LEU A 32 -20.46 -0.35 -2.09
C LEU A 32 -20.88 -1.58 -2.89
N SER A 33 -19.98 -2.56 -3.01
CA SER A 33 -20.35 -3.90 -3.48
C SER A 33 -21.11 -4.67 -2.39
N ASP A 34 -21.94 -5.64 -2.77
CA ASP A 34 -22.70 -6.49 -1.83
C ASP A 34 -21.79 -7.12 -0.76
N ASN A 35 -20.64 -7.67 -1.19
CA ASN A 35 -19.64 -8.23 -0.27
C ASN A 35 -18.96 -7.13 0.60
N GLY A 36 -18.75 -5.93 0.06
CA GLY A 36 -18.22 -4.79 0.81
C GLY A 36 -19.15 -4.33 1.93
N LEU A 37 -20.45 -4.23 1.65
CA LEU A 37 -21.45 -3.88 2.65
C LEU A 37 -21.60 -4.99 3.71
N ARG A 38 -21.55 -6.26 3.30
CA ARG A 38 -21.54 -7.41 4.22
C ARG A 38 -20.37 -7.38 5.19
N LYS A 39 -19.14 -7.14 4.69
CA LYS A 39 -17.94 -7.00 5.53
C LYS A 39 -18.09 -5.84 6.53
N ARG A 40 -18.68 -4.72 6.09
CA ARG A 40 -18.92 -3.56 6.95
C ARG A 40 -19.94 -3.86 8.05
N CYS A 41 -21.04 -4.55 7.72
CA CYS A 41 -22.02 -5.00 8.70
C CYS A 41 -21.41 -5.95 9.74
N ILE A 42 -20.57 -6.90 9.31
CA ILE A 42 -19.84 -7.80 10.21
C ILE A 42 -18.93 -7.00 11.16
N LYS A 43 -18.19 -6.02 10.64
CA LYS A 43 -17.31 -5.15 11.44
C LYS A 43 -18.08 -4.30 12.45
N LEU A 44 -19.32 -3.93 12.14
CA LEU A 44 -20.22 -3.17 13.03
C LEU A 44 -21.07 -4.07 13.95
N GLU A 45 -20.80 -5.37 13.99
CA GLU A 45 -21.56 -6.37 14.74
C GLU A 45 -23.08 -6.30 14.43
N ILE A 46 -23.43 -5.98 13.19
CA ILE A 46 -24.82 -5.93 12.73
C ILE A 46 -25.21 -7.34 12.28
N PRO A 47 -26.21 -7.98 12.90
CA PRO A 47 -26.65 -9.32 12.52
C PRO A 47 -27.27 -9.27 11.13
N LEU A 48 -26.82 -10.17 10.27
CA LEU A 48 -27.24 -10.25 8.88
C LEU A 48 -28.37 -11.27 8.73
N PRO A 49 -29.34 -11.04 7.80
CA PRO A 49 -30.33 -12.05 7.48
C PRO A 49 -29.65 -13.30 6.89
N PRO A 50 -30.13 -14.51 7.22
CA PRO A 50 -29.56 -15.75 6.71
C PRO A 50 -29.66 -15.83 5.18
N VAL A 51 -28.77 -16.61 4.57
CA VAL A 51 -28.79 -16.84 3.11
C VAL A 51 -30.16 -17.40 2.72
N GLY A 52 -30.79 -16.77 1.72
CA GLY A 52 -32.14 -17.13 1.25
C GLY A 52 -33.30 -16.51 2.05
N HIS A 53 -33.05 -15.68 3.07
CA HIS A 53 -34.10 -14.97 3.82
C HIS A 53 -35.05 -14.20 2.89
N TRP A 54 -34.50 -13.39 1.98
CA TRP A 54 -35.28 -12.59 1.03
C TRP A 54 -36.01 -13.44 -0.01
N ALA A 55 -35.40 -14.54 -0.46
CA ALA A 55 -36.04 -15.49 -1.37
C ALA A 55 -37.23 -16.22 -0.72
N LYS A 56 -37.14 -16.55 0.56
CA LYS A 56 -38.25 -17.15 1.33
C LYS A 56 -39.41 -16.17 1.51
N LEU A 57 -39.13 -14.91 1.84
CA LEU A 57 -40.17 -13.87 1.95
C LEU A 57 -40.87 -13.61 0.61
N GLN A 58 -40.12 -13.54 -0.50
CA GLN A 58 -40.70 -13.42 -1.84
C GLN A 58 -41.58 -14.62 -2.22
N ALA A 59 -41.24 -15.82 -1.74
CA ALA A 59 -42.02 -17.03 -1.95
C ALA A 59 -43.17 -17.22 -0.94
N GLY A 60 -43.49 -16.20 -0.12
CA GLY A 60 -44.55 -16.26 0.90
C GLY A 60 -44.27 -17.21 2.06
N LYS A 61 -43.03 -17.64 2.25
CA LYS A 61 -42.61 -18.56 3.32
C LYS A 61 -42.04 -17.78 4.51
N GLU A 62 -42.33 -18.27 5.71
CA GLU A 62 -41.75 -17.72 6.94
C GLU A 62 -40.22 -17.87 6.95
N SER A 63 -39.56 -16.83 7.45
CA SER A 63 -38.11 -16.74 7.55
C SER A 63 -37.72 -16.36 8.97
N ALA A 64 -36.43 -16.48 9.29
CA ALA A 64 -35.92 -16.20 10.63
C ALA A 64 -36.35 -14.79 11.09
N PRO A 65 -36.88 -14.65 12.32
CA PRO A 65 -37.34 -13.36 12.82
C PRO A 65 -36.17 -12.39 12.95
N LYS A 66 -36.46 -11.09 12.72
CA LYS A 66 -35.48 -10.02 12.90
C LYS A 66 -34.93 -10.05 14.34
N PRO A 67 -33.63 -10.33 14.54
CA PRO A 67 -33.04 -10.37 15.88
C PRO A 67 -33.00 -8.96 16.46
N LYS A 68 -32.90 -8.83 17.79
CA LYS A 68 -32.59 -7.53 18.38
C LYS A 68 -31.16 -7.14 17.98
N LEU A 69 -30.95 -5.88 17.64
CA LEU A 69 -29.60 -5.36 17.36
C LEU A 69 -28.77 -5.53 18.65
N PRO A 70 -27.70 -6.34 18.66
CA PRO A 70 -26.86 -6.46 19.82
C PRO A 70 -26.29 -5.08 20.17
N PRO A 71 -26.25 -4.71 21.46
CA PRO A 71 -25.51 -3.53 21.87
C PRO A 71 -24.07 -3.74 21.39
N MET A 72 -23.60 -2.86 20.49
CA MET A 72 -22.21 -2.91 20.10
C MET A 72 -21.43 -2.66 21.38
N LYS A 73 -20.55 -3.58 21.76
CA LYS A 73 -19.44 -3.17 22.60
C LYS A 73 -18.65 -2.25 21.68
N ILE A 74 -18.92 -0.95 21.75
CA ILE A 74 -17.88 0.02 21.47
C ILE A 74 -16.81 -0.42 22.46
N ILE A 75 -15.86 -1.23 21.99
CA ILE A 75 -14.57 -1.32 22.63
C ILE A 75 -14.22 0.13 22.63
N LYS A 76 -14.35 0.71 23.81
CA LYS A 76 -13.66 1.90 24.20
C LYS A 76 -12.23 1.67 23.73
N GLN A 77 -11.95 2.07 22.49
CA GLN A 77 -10.85 2.95 22.21
C GLN A 77 -11.22 4.34 22.78
N THR A 78 -11.84 4.41 23.97
CA THR A 78 -11.06 4.97 25.06
C THR A 78 -9.74 4.24 24.98
N ILE A 79 -8.82 4.80 24.20
CA ILE A 79 -7.48 5.03 24.69
C ILE A 79 -7.74 5.39 26.15
N HIS A 80 -7.67 4.39 27.04
CA HIS A 80 -7.87 4.66 28.45
C HIS A 80 -6.98 5.86 28.69
N ALA A 81 -7.43 6.88 29.41
CA ALA A 81 -6.49 7.92 29.83
C ALA A 81 -5.28 7.30 30.59
N GLU A 82 -5.41 6.03 30.98
CA GLU A 82 -4.37 5.14 31.52
C GLU A 82 -3.55 4.35 30.46
N ASP A 83 -4.07 4.15 29.23
CA ASP A 83 -3.32 3.66 28.04
C ASP A 83 -2.72 4.81 27.21
N LYS A 84 -3.10 6.07 27.49
CA LYS A 84 -2.25 7.24 27.25
C LYS A 84 -1.05 7.21 28.22
N LYS A 85 -0.22 6.17 28.14
CA LYS A 85 1.21 6.29 28.45
C LYS A 85 1.96 6.83 27.24
N HIS A 86 1.34 7.70 26.45
CA HIS A 86 2.12 8.56 25.58
C HIS A 86 2.59 9.72 26.44
N ILE A 87 3.85 9.64 26.87
CA ILE A 87 4.61 10.72 27.50
C ILE A 87 4.68 11.98 26.60
N ILE A 88 4.14 11.91 25.37
CA ILE A 88 4.41 12.77 24.23
C ILE A 88 3.09 13.02 23.50
N GLU A 89 2.52 14.22 23.64
CA GLU A 89 1.46 14.72 22.77
C GLU A 89 2.09 15.55 21.63
N ILE A 90 1.83 15.14 20.40
CA ILE A 90 2.36 15.76 19.17
C ILE A 90 1.33 16.76 18.65
N GLU A 91 1.77 17.96 18.27
CA GLU A 91 0.93 18.98 17.63
C GLU A 91 0.35 18.46 16.30
N ASP A 92 -0.87 18.89 15.97
CA ASP A 92 -1.53 18.45 14.74
C ASP A 92 -0.79 19.02 13.51
N ILE A 93 -0.10 18.13 12.79
CA ILE A 93 0.67 18.44 11.57
C ILE A 93 -0.27 18.84 10.41
N SER A 94 -1.58 18.61 10.55
CA SER A 94 -2.55 18.84 9.47
C SER A 94 -2.74 20.30 9.08
N GLU A 95 -2.54 21.24 10.02
CA GLU A 95 -2.76 22.67 9.79
C GLU A 95 -1.51 23.42 9.30
N LYS A 96 -0.31 22.82 9.41
CA LYS A 96 0.96 23.46 9.03
C LYS A 96 1.22 23.37 7.52
N THR A 97 1.89 24.39 6.98
CA THR A 97 2.29 24.41 5.57
C THR A 97 3.51 23.51 5.32
N ASP A 98 3.66 23.01 4.09
CA ASP A 98 4.74 22.07 3.75
C ASP A 98 6.14 22.70 4.00
N SER A 99 6.31 24.01 3.76
CA SER A 99 7.56 24.74 4.02
C SER A 99 7.86 24.99 5.49
N GLU A 100 6.84 25.17 6.35
CA GLU A 100 7.04 25.30 7.80
C GLU A 100 7.45 23.96 8.41
N LEU A 101 6.90 22.85 7.89
CA LEU A 101 7.23 21.50 8.34
C LEU A 101 8.66 21.10 7.98
N GLU A 102 9.18 21.54 6.83
CA GLU A 102 10.57 21.30 6.43
C GLU A 102 11.60 22.06 7.28
N SER A 103 11.23 23.22 7.83
CA SER A 103 12.13 24.02 8.68
C SER A 103 11.99 23.74 10.17
N THR A 104 10.96 23.00 10.59
CA THR A 104 10.70 22.69 12.00
C THR A 104 11.67 21.62 12.50
N ASP A 105 12.39 21.90 13.58
CA ASP A 105 13.24 20.89 14.23
C ASP A 105 12.34 19.77 14.77
N GLY A 106 12.69 18.50 14.57
CA GLY A 106 11.81 17.37 14.96
C GLY A 106 11.32 17.35 16.42
N ILE A 107 11.94 18.13 17.33
CA ILE A 107 11.46 18.29 18.72
C ILE A 107 10.31 19.30 18.85
N GLU A 108 10.22 20.29 17.97
CA GLU A 108 9.23 21.38 18.02
C GLU A 108 7.81 20.92 17.66
N LEU A 109 7.66 19.67 17.21
CA LEU A 109 6.37 19.02 17.07
C LEU A 109 5.74 18.61 18.41
N LEU A 110 6.48 18.67 19.52
CA LEU A 110 5.93 18.46 20.85
C LEU A 110 5.22 19.71 21.36
N THR A 111 4.08 19.52 22.02
CA THR A 111 3.53 20.56 22.89
C THR A 111 4.59 20.98 23.93
N PRO A 112 4.66 22.27 24.33
CA PRO A 112 5.70 22.75 25.23
C PRO A 112 5.71 22.00 26.57
N GLU A 113 4.54 21.57 27.05
CA GLU A 113 4.38 20.75 28.26
C GLU A 113 4.93 19.33 28.09
N SER A 114 4.64 18.67 26.95
CA SER A 114 5.18 17.35 26.64
C SER A 114 6.69 17.36 26.43
N LYS A 115 7.23 18.45 25.84
CA LYS A 115 8.67 18.64 25.68
C LYS A 115 9.40 18.70 27.01
N GLU A 116 8.89 19.48 27.97
CA GLU A 116 9.47 19.56 29.30
C GLU A 116 9.37 18.20 30.02
N ASN A 117 8.20 17.55 29.98
CA ASN A 117 8.01 16.22 30.59
C ASN A 117 8.97 15.18 30.00
N PHE A 118 9.16 15.17 28.69
CA PHE A 118 10.09 14.27 28.01
C PHE A 118 11.55 14.54 28.40
N ILE A 119 11.97 15.81 28.45
CA ILE A 119 13.34 16.17 28.88
C ILE A 119 13.57 15.78 30.35
N GLN A 120 12.59 16.00 31.23
CA GLN A 120 12.68 15.59 32.63
C GLN A 120 12.73 14.07 32.77
N TRP A 121 11.96 13.34 31.97
CA TRP A 121 12.03 11.88 31.89
C TRP A 121 13.42 11.41 31.44
N CYS A 122 13.98 11.99 30.37
CA CYS A 122 15.32 11.69 29.88
C CYS A 122 16.41 11.92 30.94
N LYS A 123 16.31 12.99 31.75
CA LYS A 123 17.24 13.28 32.85
C LYS A 123 17.14 12.28 34.01
N LYS A 124 15.98 11.66 34.19
CA LYS A 124 15.72 10.69 35.27
C LYS A 124 16.27 9.29 34.96
N ILE A 125 16.60 9.00 33.70
CA ILE A 125 17.08 7.68 33.27
C ILE A 125 18.41 7.37 33.97
N GLN A 126 18.44 6.25 34.68
CA GLN A 126 19.66 5.72 35.29
C GLN A 126 19.68 4.21 35.17
N VAL A 127 20.84 3.67 34.78
CA VAL A 127 21.02 2.22 34.70
C VAL A 127 21.27 1.65 36.10
N PRO A 128 20.42 0.71 36.57
CA PRO A 128 20.59 0.11 37.88
C PRO A 128 21.86 -0.73 37.92
N LYS A 129 22.62 -0.62 39.01
CA LYS A 129 23.89 -1.34 39.20
C LYS A 129 23.69 -2.86 39.29
N LYS A 130 22.54 -3.29 39.81
CA LYS A 130 22.15 -4.70 39.95
C LYS A 130 20.73 -4.88 39.42
N ILE A 131 20.51 -5.96 38.67
CA ILE A 131 19.23 -6.32 38.06
C ILE A 131 18.94 -7.75 38.51
N ASP A 132 17.82 -7.94 39.20
CA ASP A 132 17.44 -9.26 39.72
C ASP A 132 16.61 -10.06 38.71
N ASN A 133 15.87 -9.38 37.83
CA ASN A 133 15.07 -10.01 36.78
C ASN A 133 15.32 -9.34 35.43
N TYR A 134 15.82 -10.12 34.46
CA TYR A 134 16.05 -9.68 33.10
C TYR A 134 14.79 -9.82 32.25
N ASN A 135 14.65 -8.96 31.24
CA ASN A 135 13.60 -9.10 30.24
C ASN A 135 13.70 -10.46 29.51
N PRO A 136 12.58 -11.12 29.17
CA PRO A 136 12.59 -12.41 28.46
C PRO A 136 13.51 -12.46 27.23
N LEU A 137 13.61 -11.38 26.45
CA LEU A 137 14.49 -11.32 25.27
C LEU A 137 15.98 -11.49 25.63
N ILE A 138 16.39 -11.03 26.80
CA ILE A 138 17.77 -11.19 27.27
C ILE A 138 18.02 -12.62 27.73
N ALA A 139 17.03 -13.26 28.36
CA ALA A 139 17.14 -14.66 28.75
C ALA A 139 17.24 -15.59 27.52
N GLU A 140 16.52 -15.29 26.45
CA GLU A 140 16.65 -15.98 25.16
C GLU A 140 18.05 -15.78 24.55
N TYR A 141 18.55 -14.55 24.55
CA TYR A 141 19.91 -14.23 24.10
C TYR A 141 20.97 -15.03 24.90
N GLN A 142 20.87 -15.07 26.23
CA GLN A 142 21.85 -15.79 27.06
C GLN A 142 21.88 -17.29 26.73
N LYS A 143 20.71 -17.93 26.63
CA LYS A 143 20.60 -19.36 26.27
C LYS A 143 21.20 -19.66 24.90
N GLU A 144 20.95 -18.80 23.92
CA GLU A 144 21.49 -18.98 22.57
C GLU A 144 23.01 -18.81 22.54
N ILE A 145 23.57 -17.84 23.27
CA ILE A 145 25.02 -17.62 23.35
C ILE A 145 25.71 -18.78 24.06
N GLU A 146 25.13 -19.31 25.13
CA GLU A 146 25.63 -20.52 25.80
C GLU A 146 25.65 -21.73 24.85
N TYR A 147 24.57 -21.93 24.08
CA TYR A 147 24.52 -22.97 23.06
C TYR A 147 25.59 -22.79 21.98
N ARG A 148 25.74 -21.58 21.43
CA ARG A 148 26.75 -21.27 20.40
C ARG A 148 28.16 -21.55 20.91
N LYS A 149 28.48 -21.12 22.14
CA LYS A 149 29.78 -21.42 22.79
C LYS A 149 30.01 -22.91 22.95
N ALA A 150 29.06 -23.65 23.51
CA ALA A 150 29.18 -25.09 23.71
C ALA A 150 29.35 -25.85 22.38
N ARG A 151 28.59 -25.46 21.36
CA ARG A 151 28.72 -25.99 19.99
C ARG A 151 30.11 -25.71 19.41
N ASP A 152 30.61 -24.47 19.53
CA ASP A 152 31.90 -24.09 18.97
C ASP A 152 33.07 -24.76 19.72
N GLU A 153 32.92 -25.03 21.02
CA GLU A 153 33.87 -25.82 21.81
C GLU A 153 33.92 -27.29 21.37
N GLU A 154 32.76 -27.90 21.07
CA GLU A 154 32.61 -29.27 20.59
C GLU A 154 33.05 -29.40 19.11
N HIS A 155 32.82 -28.36 18.31
CA HIS A 155 33.04 -28.33 16.86
C HIS A 155 33.95 -27.16 16.46
N ARG A 156 35.15 -27.09 17.05
CA ARG A 156 36.15 -26.02 16.86
C ARG A 156 36.51 -25.67 15.41
N PHE A 157 36.27 -26.59 14.47
CA PHE A 157 36.59 -26.43 13.05
C PHE A 157 35.36 -26.19 12.17
N HIS A 158 34.18 -25.95 12.75
CA HIS A 158 32.93 -25.74 12.03
C HIS A 158 33.01 -24.61 10.98
N ASP A 159 33.64 -23.48 11.32
CA ASP A 159 33.69 -22.29 10.45
C ASP A 159 34.80 -22.30 9.39
N ILE A 160 35.83 -23.14 9.54
CA ILE A 160 37.03 -23.11 8.67
C ILE A 160 36.70 -23.59 7.25
N PHE A 161 35.69 -24.43 7.09
CA PHE A 161 35.38 -25.09 5.81
C PHE A 161 34.25 -24.43 5.00
N ARG A 162 33.76 -23.24 5.37
CA ARG A 162 32.74 -22.51 4.57
C ARG A 162 33.18 -22.14 3.15
N TYR A 163 34.49 -22.10 2.86
CA TYR A 163 35.01 -21.74 1.53
C TYR A 163 35.09 -22.92 0.53
N THR A 164 34.79 -24.15 0.95
CA THR A 164 34.76 -25.33 0.06
C THR A 164 33.40 -25.62 -0.57
N ASP A 165 32.45 -24.68 -0.50
CA ASP A 165 31.08 -24.82 -1.02
C ASP A 165 30.97 -24.83 -2.55
N LEU A 166 32.07 -24.70 -3.29
CA LEU A 166 32.01 -24.68 -4.76
C LEU A 166 31.87 -26.05 -5.43
N TYR A 167 32.11 -27.18 -4.74
CA TYR A 167 32.07 -28.50 -5.42
C TYR A 167 31.51 -29.70 -4.66
N TRP A 168 31.18 -29.62 -3.36
CA TRP A 168 30.60 -30.78 -2.64
C TRP A 168 29.66 -30.32 -1.53
N THR A 169 28.45 -30.89 -1.45
CA THR A 169 27.56 -30.74 -0.29
C THR A 169 28.24 -31.37 0.93
N VAL A 170 28.86 -30.54 1.77
CA VAL A 170 29.46 -30.96 3.03
C VAL A 170 28.34 -31.36 3.98
N HIS A 171 27.98 -32.64 3.98
CA HIS A 171 27.16 -33.21 5.04
C HIS A 171 28.00 -33.19 6.33
N HIS A 172 27.76 -32.22 7.20
CA HIS A 172 28.30 -32.27 8.56
C HIS A 172 27.89 -33.61 9.18
N LYS A 173 28.86 -34.46 9.50
CA LYS A 173 28.61 -35.79 10.10
C LYS A 173 27.90 -35.71 11.45
N THR A 174 27.92 -34.55 12.11
CA THR A 174 27.21 -34.25 13.35
C THR A 174 26.09 -33.23 13.08
N PRO A 175 24.80 -33.62 13.23
CA PRO A 175 23.71 -32.67 13.10
C PRO A 175 23.63 -31.81 14.36
N TYR A 176 24.05 -30.54 14.27
CA TYR A 176 23.71 -29.53 15.26
C TYR A 176 22.61 -28.63 14.71
N ARG A 177 21.90 -27.95 15.61
CA ARG A 177 20.83 -27.02 15.26
C ARG A 177 21.41 -25.72 14.71
N ASP A 178 20.79 -25.18 13.67
CA ASP A 178 21.08 -23.84 13.14
C ASP A 178 20.89 -22.75 14.21
N ASN A 179 21.67 -21.67 14.08
CA ASN A 179 21.60 -20.52 14.97
C ASN A 179 20.21 -19.87 14.91
N ILE A 180 19.71 -19.47 16.09
CA ILE A 180 18.54 -18.60 16.18
C ILE A 180 19.02 -17.16 16.22
N ALA A 181 18.41 -16.28 15.42
CA ALA A 181 18.64 -14.84 15.57
C ALA A 181 18.29 -14.37 16.99
N VAL A 182 19.22 -13.64 17.61
CA VAL A 182 19.05 -13.01 18.93
C VAL A 182 19.45 -11.53 18.88
N LEU A 183 19.42 -10.85 20.03
CA LEU A 183 19.87 -9.47 20.16
C LEU A 183 21.32 -9.31 19.65
N PRO A 184 21.61 -8.32 18.79
CA PRO A 184 22.92 -8.14 18.16
C PRO A 184 23.89 -7.45 19.12
N ILE A 185 24.41 -8.22 20.08
CA ILE A 185 25.38 -7.78 21.08
C ILE A 185 26.71 -8.51 20.84
N SER A 186 27.71 -7.79 20.31
CA SER A 186 29.04 -8.32 20.02
C SER A 186 30.07 -7.72 20.98
N VAL A 187 30.15 -8.26 22.19
CA VAL A 187 31.03 -7.76 23.27
C VAL A 187 31.87 -8.87 23.89
N SER A 188 33.03 -8.53 24.43
CA SER A 188 33.87 -9.47 25.18
C SER A 188 33.21 -9.94 26.47
N GLU A 189 33.66 -11.09 26.98
CA GLU A 189 33.14 -11.69 28.22
C GLU A 189 33.24 -10.75 29.44
N LYS A 190 34.25 -9.87 29.44
CA LYS A 190 34.45 -8.89 30.51
C LYS A 190 33.35 -7.83 30.54
N GLN A 191 32.83 -7.43 29.37
CA GLN A 191 31.82 -6.38 29.23
C GLN A 191 30.39 -6.91 29.06
N THR A 192 30.19 -8.23 28.92
CA THR A 192 28.86 -8.84 28.74
C THR A 192 27.88 -8.41 29.83
N ASN A 193 28.28 -8.46 31.10
CA ASN A 193 27.41 -8.08 32.21
C ASN A 193 26.99 -6.61 32.18
N ARG A 194 27.84 -5.71 31.67
CA ARG A 194 27.53 -4.29 31.51
C ARG A 194 26.56 -4.08 30.35
N ALA A 195 26.88 -4.67 29.19
CA ALA A 195 26.04 -4.62 27.99
C ALA A 195 24.61 -5.12 28.26
N LEU A 196 24.46 -6.26 28.94
CA LEU A 196 23.15 -6.82 29.30
C LEU A 196 22.33 -5.89 30.20
N LYS A 197 22.97 -5.14 31.12
CA LYS A 197 22.26 -4.17 31.96
C LYS A 197 21.74 -3.00 31.16
N ILE A 198 22.57 -2.44 30.28
CA ILE A 198 22.21 -1.35 29.38
C ILE A 198 21.05 -1.79 28.47
N MET A 199 21.15 -2.99 27.90
CA MET A 199 20.09 -3.54 27.05
C MET A 199 18.79 -3.77 27.80
N ASN A 200 18.85 -4.29 29.04
CA ASN A 200 17.64 -4.47 29.85
C ASN A 200 16.95 -3.14 30.11
N THR A 201 17.72 -2.10 30.44
CA THR A 201 17.16 -0.76 30.64
C THR A 201 16.57 -0.19 29.36
N LEU A 202 17.26 -0.31 28.22
CA LEU A 202 16.76 0.18 26.94
C LEU A 202 15.43 -0.49 26.57
N ILE A 203 15.33 -1.82 26.68
CA ILE A 203 14.09 -2.55 26.35
C ILE A 203 12.94 -2.12 27.29
N ASN A 204 13.22 -1.93 28.57
CA ASN A 204 12.21 -1.48 29.53
C ASN A 204 11.77 -0.04 29.28
N LEU A 205 12.70 0.88 29.00
CA LEU A 205 12.39 2.28 28.68
C LEU A 205 11.57 2.40 27.39
N VAL A 206 11.90 1.60 26.37
CA VAL A 206 11.11 1.48 25.14
C VAL A 206 9.69 1.01 25.45
N SER A 207 9.55 0.01 26.30
CA SER A 207 8.24 -0.51 26.72
C SER A 207 7.44 0.52 27.53
N GLU A 208 8.11 1.34 28.36
CA GLU A 208 7.49 2.45 29.10
C GLU A 208 6.93 3.54 28.17
N LEU A 209 7.61 3.82 27.06
CA LEU A 209 7.17 4.74 26.01
C LEU A 209 6.07 4.14 25.09
N GLY A 210 5.61 2.92 25.36
CA GLY A 210 4.63 2.20 24.54
C GLY A 210 5.21 1.57 23.27
N GLY A 211 6.54 1.57 23.12
CA GLY A 211 7.26 0.91 22.04
C GLY A 211 7.46 -0.59 22.27
N LYS A 212 8.01 -1.26 21.26
CA LYS A 212 8.30 -2.70 21.31
C LYS A 212 9.67 -3.00 20.68
N VAL A 213 10.35 -4.00 21.21
CA VAL A 213 11.59 -4.54 20.63
C VAL A 213 11.29 -5.92 20.07
N ILE A 214 11.60 -6.14 18.79
CA ILE A 214 11.40 -7.42 18.10
C ILE A 214 12.73 -7.92 17.54
N VAL A 215 12.95 -9.22 17.68
CA VAL A 215 14.00 -9.95 16.98
C VAL A 215 13.33 -10.74 15.85
N ASN A 216 13.72 -10.44 14.61
CA ASN A 216 13.21 -11.13 13.43
C ASN A 216 13.96 -12.44 13.21
N ARG A 217 13.24 -13.49 12.80
CA ARG A 217 13.85 -14.78 12.48
C ARG A 217 14.75 -14.64 11.24
N GLY A 218 15.97 -15.16 11.33
CA GLY A 218 16.91 -15.20 10.22
C GLY A 218 18.27 -15.75 10.65
N ASP A 219 19.21 -15.79 9.71
CA ASP A 219 20.55 -16.34 9.94
C ASP A 219 21.48 -15.39 10.70
N LYS A 220 21.10 -14.11 10.78
CA LYS A 220 21.88 -13.05 11.42
C LYS A 220 21.13 -12.47 12.61
N ASP A 221 21.90 -12.18 13.66
CA ASP A 221 21.41 -11.46 14.83
C ASP A 221 20.93 -10.08 14.42
N ASN A 222 19.74 -9.71 14.90
CA ASN A 222 19.07 -8.47 14.55
C ASN A 222 18.15 -8.05 15.68
N ALA A 223 17.93 -6.74 15.80
CA ALA A 223 16.94 -6.19 16.71
C ALA A 223 16.30 -4.96 16.06
N THR A 224 14.98 -4.94 16.07
CA THR A 224 14.17 -3.81 15.60
C THR A 224 13.49 -3.16 16.80
N PHE A 225 13.79 -1.89 17.02
CA PHE A 225 13.20 -1.03 18.03
C PHE A 225 12.08 -0.22 17.38
N MET A 226 10.84 -0.49 17.78
CA MET A 226 9.67 0.26 17.35
C MET A 226 9.33 1.28 18.43
N VAL A 227 9.66 2.55 18.20
CA VAL A 227 9.46 3.64 19.15
C VAL A 227 8.99 4.87 18.39
N PHE A 228 8.08 5.67 18.97
CA PHE A 228 7.57 6.89 18.34
C PHE A 228 6.95 6.65 16.95
N ASN A 229 6.32 5.48 16.76
CA ASN A 229 5.73 5.06 15.48
C ASN A 229 6.75 5.00 14.32
N HIS A 230 8.01 4.73 14.65
CA HIS A 230 9.10 4.56 13.71
C HIS A 230 9.99 3.38 14.10
N ASP A 231 10.63 2.76 13.11
CA ASP A 231 11.36 1.51 13.28
C ASP A 231 12.87 1.76 13.14
N PHE A 232 13.64 1.29 14.10
CA PHE A 232 15.10 1.44 14.14
C PHE A 232 15.78 0.07 14.23
N ILE A 233 16.81 -0.16 13.42
CA ILE A 233 17.75 -1.27 13.59
C ILE A 233 18.74 -0.89 14.67
N PHE A 234 19.00 -1.82 15.56
CA PHE A 234 19.93 -1.64 16.67
C PHE A 234 21.14 -2.57 16.53
N ASP A 235 22.31 -2.08 16.92
CA ASP A 235 23.51 -2.90 17.11
C ASP A 235 24.33 -2.40 18.32
N MET A 236 24.94 -3.34 19.06
CA MET A 236 25.84 -3.04 20.16
C MET A 236 27.14 -3.81 19.98
N ASN A 237 28.25 -3.10 19.89
CA ASN A 237 29.57 -3.67 19.63
C ASN A 237 30.60 -3.16 20.63
N GLU A 238 31.64 -3.95 20.88
CA GLU A 238 32.83 -3.46 21.57
C GLU A 238 33.86 -2.96 20.55
N ILE A 239 34.44 -1.79 20.80
CA ILE A 239 35.40 -1.18 19.89
C ILE A 239 36.67 -2.03 19.87
N MET A 240 37.08 -2.43 18.67
CA MET A 240 38.24 -3.27 18.46
C MET A 240 39.45 -2.42 18.08
N ILE A 241 40.49 -2.43 18.91
CA ILE A 241 41.75 -1.75 18.63
C ILE A 241 42.66 -2.70 17.85
N LYS A 242 43.30 -2.17 16.81
CA LYS A 242 44.35 -2.88 16.06
C LYS A 242 45.66 -2.75 16.83
N GLN A 243 46.11 -3.81 17.48
CA GLN A 243 47.43 -3.87 18.08
C GLN A 243 48.39 -4.56 17.11
N ARG A 244 49.58 -3.99 16.88
CA ARG A 244 50.64 -4.71 16.18
C ARG A 244 51.07 -5.88 17.05
N THR A 245 51.03 -7.09 16.50
CA THR A 245 51.63 -8.25 17.16
C THR A 245 53.12 -7.96 17.32
N LYS A 246 53.57 -7.61 18.54
CA LYS A 246 55.00 -7.70 18.86
C LYS A 246 55.32 -9.18 18.78
N LEU A 247 56.07 -9.57 17.73
CA LEU A 247 56.77 -10.85 17.55
C LEU A 247 56.46 -11.86 18.67
N LEU A 248 55.31 -12.53 18.58
CA LEU A 248 55.08 -13.74 19.36
C LEU A 248 56.16 -14.72 18.90
N GLU A 249 56.93 -15.28 19.84
CA GLU A 249 57.84 -16.37 19.49
C GLU A 249 57.04 -17.44 18.75
N PRO A 250 57.47 -17.82 17.54
CA PRO A 250 56.65 -18.61 16.64
C PRO A 250 56.52 -20.02 17.21
N LYS A 251 55.45 -20.29 17.94
CA LYS A 251 55.08 -21.66 18.29
C LYS A 251 54.35 -22.38 17.16
N GLU A 252 53.88 -21.67 16.12
CA GLU A 252 53.28 -22.31 14.96
C GLU A 252 53.69 -21.60 13.67
N VAL A 253 54.26 -22.39 12.77
CA VAL A 253 54.73 -22.00 11.44
C VAL A 253 53.52 -21.74 10.55
N ILE A 254 53.11 -20.48 10.40
CA ILE A 254 52.14 -20.08 9.38
C ILE A 254 52.91 -19.78 8.11
N LEU A 255 52.92 -20.74 7.19
CA LEU A 255 53.79 -20.75 6.01
C LEU A 255 53.37 -19.80 4.88
N ASN A 256 52.24 -19.09 4.92
CA ASN A 256 51.82 -18.24 3.80
C ASN A 256 50.97 -17.04 4.24
N THR A 257 51.61 -15.93 4.65
CA THR A 257 50.99 -14.61 4.54
C THR A 257 52.03 -13.53 4.28
N GLU A 258 52.24 -13.24 3.00
CA GLU A 258 53.11 -12.19 2.48
C GLU A 258 52.69 -10.78 3.00
N PHE A 259 53.66 -10.04 3.53
CA PHE A 259 53.75 -8.57 3.63
C PHE A 259 52.54 -7.74 4.12
N LYS A 260 51.57 -8.30 4.84
CA LYS A 260 50.60 -7.49 5.61
C LYS A 260 51.12 -7.30 7.03
N PRO A 261 51.16 -6.06 7.57
CA PRO A 261 51.40 -5.88 9.00
C PRO A 261 50.38 -6.71 9.78
N MET A 262 50.87 -7.68 10.56
CA MET A 262 50.04 -8.50 11.43
C MET A 262 49.51 -7.61 12.56
N TYR A 263 48.24 -7.25 12.42
CA TYR A 263 47.47 -6.60 13.48
C TYR A 263 46.54 -7.63 14.08
N GLU A 264 46.64 -7.81 15.40
CA GLU A 264 45.62 -8.50 16.17
C GLU A 264 44.54 -7.48 16.54
N LYS A 265 43.26 -7.84 16.36
CA LYS A 265 42.14 -7.01 16.82
C LYS A 265 41.82 -7.42 18.24
N LEU A 266 42.05 -6.53 19.20
CA LEU A 266 41.73 -6.77 20.60
C LEU A 266 40.57 -5.87 21.05
N PRO A 267 39.68 -6.37 21.91
CA PRO A 267 38.61 -5.58 22.49
C PRO A 267 39.21 -4.49 23.39
N SER A 268 38.80 -3.24 23.16
CA SER A 268 39.31 -2.07 23.89
C SER A 268 38.77 -1.94 25.31
N GLY A 269 37.64 -2.57 25.63
CA GLY A 269 36.85 -2.30 26.82
C GLY A 269 35.73 -1.28 26.61
N SER A 270 35.76 -0.51 25.52
CA SER A 270 34.78 0.55 25.23
C SER A 270 33.64 0.04 24.36
N LEU A 271 32.41 0.29 24.81
CA LEU A 271 31.19 -0.12 24.10
C LEU A 271 30.75 0.97 23.11
N GLU A 272 30.13 0.53 22.01
CA GLU A 272 29.51 1.35 20.98
C GLU A 272 28.07 0.86 20.75
N ILE A 273 27.14 1.80 20.59
CA ILE A 273 25.74 1.54 20.27
C ILE A 273 25.39 2.26 18.97
N GLY A 274 24.86 1.51 18.02
CA GLY A 274 24.34 1.99 16.75
C GLY A 274 22.82 1.92 16.67
N PHE A 275 22.21 2.97 16.12
CA PHE A 275 20.82 2.96 15.67
C PHE A 275 20.76 3.38 14.20
N ALA A 276 20.14 2.57 13.35
CA ALA A 276 19.90 2.90 11.95
C ALA A 276 18.39 3.01 11.67
N GLU A 277 17.98 4.11 11.06
CA GLU A 277 16.60 4.34 10.61
C GLU A 277 16.19 3.30 9.56
N ILE A 278 15.06 2.61 9.76
CA ILE A 278 14.41 1.82 8.70
C ILE A 278 13.46 2.76 7.95
N SER A 279 13.97 3.39 6.90
CA SER A 279 13.14 4.22 6.02
C SER A 279 12.27 3.38 5.10
N ASP A 280 11.02 3.81 4.90
CA ASP A 280 10.13 3.23 3.90
C ASP A 280 10.67 3.65 2.51
N ASN A 281 11.09 2.68 1.69
CA ASN A 281 11.81 2.83 0.41
C ASN A 281 11.06 3.61 -0.71
N ARG A 282 10.00 4.33 -0.38
CA ARG A 282 9.17 5.09 -1.34
C ARG A 282 9.92 6.30 -1.92
N THR A 283 10.92 6.83 -1.23
CA THR A 283 11.76 7.92 -1.71
C THR A 283 13.19 7.40 -1.97
N ARG A 284 13.54 7.25 -3.25
CA ARG A 284 14.83 6.70 -3.73
C ARG A 284 16.07 7.50 -3.31
N GLU A 285 15.89 8.67 -2.70
CA GLU A 285 16.94 9.65 -2.43
C GLU A 285 17.27 9.86 -0.95
N LYS A 286 16.56 9.20 -0.02
CA LYS A 286 16.80 9.43 1.42
C LYS A 286 17.90 8.52 1.95
N CYS A 287 19.03 9.11 2.34
CA CYS A 287 20.08 8.42 3.10
C CYS A 287 19.54 7.96 4.46
N THR A 288 19.69 6.67 4.79
CA THR A 288 19.35 6.13 6.11
C THR A 288 20.16 6.88 7.18
N LYS A 289 19.49 7.57 8.11
CA LYS A 289 20.19 8.23 9.22
C LYS A 289 20.70 7.16 10.19
N ARG A 290 21.99 7.25 10.53
CA ARG A 290 22.64 6.37 11.49
C ARG A 290 23.15 7.19 12.65
N LEU A 291 22.81 6.77 13.86
CA LEU A 291 23.31 7.34 15.10
C LEU A 291 24.33 6.37 15.70
N HIS A 292 25.46 6.90 16.12
CA HIS A 292 26.54 6.16 16.76
C HIS A 292 26.88 6.82 18.10
N PHE A 293 26.85 6.04 19.17
CA PHE A 293 27.18 6.48 20.53
C PHE A 293 28.30 5.61 21.08
N GLN A 294 29.32 6.24 21.64
CA GLN A 294 30.51 5.56 22.13
C GLN A 294 30.79 5.89 23.60
N ASP A 295 31.24 4.88 24.32
CA ASP A 295 31.74 5.01 25.69
C ASP A 295 32.98 5.89 25.77
N SER A 296 32.91 6.95 26.56
CA SER A 296 34.02 7.87 26.82
C SER A 296 34.36 7.91 28.31
N LEU A 297 35.62 8.23 28.64
CA LEU A 297 36.11 8.28 30.04
C LEU A 297 35.26 9.19 30.94
N ASN A 298 34.72 10.28 30.39
CA ASN A 298 33.91 11.26 31.13
C ASN A 298 32.40 11.01 31.00
N GLU A 299 31.98 10.32 29.94
CA GLU A 299 30.58 10.12 29.57
C GLU A 299 30.35 8.64 29.24
N PRO A 300 29.99 7.84 30.27
CA PRO A 300 29.63 6.46 30.04
C PRO A 300 28.28 6.35 29.33
N LEU A 301 28.10 5.32 28.51
CA LEU A 301 26.86 5.08 27.74
C LEU A 301 25.60 5.09 28.62
N GLU A 302 25.71 4.67 29.87
CA GLU A 302 24.63 4.68 30.86
C GLU A 302 24.05 6.08 31.11
N LYS A 303 24.86 7.14 30.96
CA LYS A 303 24.42 8.55 31.09
C LYS A 303 23.90 9.11 29.77
N GLN A 304 24.35 8.58 28.63
CA GLN A 304 23.96 9.04 27.30
C GLN A 304 22.56 8.54 26.88
N LEU A 305 21.95 7.61 27.62
CA LEU A 305 20.63 7.05 27.28
C LEU A 305 19.55 8.11 27.04
N GLY A 306 19.54 9.21 27.81
CA GLY A 306 18.60 10.31 27.59
C GLY A 306 18.80 11.01 26.25
N GLU A 307 20.05 11.23 25.84
CA GLU A 307 20.40 11.83 24.54
C GLU A 307 20.06 10.90 23.37
N ILE A 308 20.22 9.59 23.56
CA ILE A 308 19.78 8.57 22.60
C ILE A 308 18.28 8.70 22.34
N PHE A 309 17.44 8.76 23.37
CA PHE A 309 16.00 8.91 23.16
C PHE A 309 15.62 10.25 22.50
N ILE A 310 16.33 11.34 22.83
CA ILE A 310 16.11 12.65 22.18
C ILE A 310 16.45 12.60 20.69
N SER A 311 17.57 11.98 20.33
CA SER A 311 17.99 11.85 18.94
C SER A 311 17.10 10.88 18.14
N LEU A 312 16.69 9.76 18.74
CA LEU A 312 15.69 8.86 18.15
C LEU A 312 14.36 9.57 17.90
N PHE A 313 13.91 10.39 18.86
CA PHE A 313 12.68 11.17 18.72
C PHE A 313 12.76 12.17 17.56
N LYS A 314 13.88 12.89 17.42
CA LYS A 314 14.13 13.78 16.28
C LYS A 314 14.00 13.05 14.95
N ILE A 315 14.69 11.93 14.79
CA ILE A 315 14.66 11.15 13.54
C ILE A 315 13.26 10.64 13.23
N ALA A 316 12.56 10.09 14.24
CA ALA A 316 11.21 9.58 14.06
C ALA A 316 10.24 10.68 13.56
N ASN A 317 10.34 11.88 14.13
CA ASN A 317 9.48 13.00 13.75
C ASN A 317 9.82 13.58 12.38
N GLU A 318 11.10 13.73 12.05
CA GLU A 318 11.53 14.12 10.71
C GLU A 318 11.07 13.10 9.65
N ALA A 319 11.11 11.81 9.98
CA ALA A 319 10.58 10.74 9.12
C ALA A 319 9.07 10.85 8.95
N ALA A 320 8.32 11.12 10.03
CA ALA A 320 6.88 11.33 10.00
C ALA A 320 6.49 12.55 9.13
N ILE A 321 7.20 13.68 9.30
CA ILE A 321 7.03 14.88 8.47
C ILE A 321 7.27 14.56 6.99
N THR A 322 8.40 13.91 6.69
CA THR A 322 8.76 13.56 5.31
C THR A 322 7.67 12.71 4.67
N LYS A 323 7.17 11.71 5.41
CA LYS A 323 6.09 10.83 4.95
C LYS A 323 4.82 11.63 4.66
N TYR A 324 4.43 12.51 5.57
CA TYR A 324 3.24 13.33 5.43
C TYR A 324 3.29 14.25 4.20
N ILE A 325 4.42 14.93 3.97
CA ILE A 325 4.62 15.77 2.77
C ILE A 325 4.52 14.92 1.50
N SER A 326 5.17 13.76 1.48
CA SER A 326 5.15 12.87 0.31
C SER A 326 3.74 12.34 -0.02
N GLU A 327 2.92 12.07 0.99
CA GLU A 327 1.53 11.64 0.84
C GLU A 327 0.68 12.78 0.27
N ARG A 328 0.84 14.02 0.76
CA ARG A 328 0.17 15.21 0.20
C ARG A 328 0.53 15.45 -1.26
N GLU A 329 1.81 15.38 -1.62
CA GLU A 329 2.27 15.53 -3.00
C GLU A 329 1.73 14.43 -3.91
N TYR A 330 1.67 13.18 -3.42
CA TYR A 330 1.11 12.07 -4.16
C TYR A 330 -0.39 12.27 -4.43
N GLU A 331 -1.15 12.74 -3.43
CA GLU A 331 -2.57 13.06 -3.61
C GLU A 331 -2.80 14.20 -4.61
N LYS A 332 -1.97 15.25 -4.57
CA LYS A 332 -2.00 16.35 -5.56
C LYS A 332 -1.76 15.80 -6.98
N ARG A 333 -0.68 15.05 -7.19
CA ARG A 333 -0.35 14.43 -8.48
C ARG A 333 -1.47 13.52 -9.00
N LYS A 334 -2.08 12.72 -8.13
CA LYS A 334 -3.17 11.83 -8.50
C LYS A 334 -4.41 12.60 -8.99
N LYS A 335 -4.73 13.75 -8.37
CA LYS A 335 -5.84 14.62 -8.81
C LYS A 335 -5.52 15.27 -10.15
N GLU A 336 -4.30 15.75 -10.35
CA GLU A 336 -3.84 16.33 -11.62
C GLU A 336 -3.89 15.30 -12.77
N GLU A 337 -3.42 14.07 -12.53
CA GLU A 337 -3.52 12.98 -13.51
C GLU A 337 -4.97 12.63 -13.85
N GLN A 338 -5.88 12.65 -12.87
CA GLN A 338 -7.30 12.41 -13.11
C GLN A 338 -7.92 13.50 -13.98
N LEU A 339 -7.64 14.77 -13.70
CA LEU A 339 -8.09 15.90 -14.50
C LEU A 339 -7.55 15.83 -15.93
N LEU A 340 -6.26 15.50 -16.10
CA LEU A 340 -5.65 15.32 -17.42
C LEU A 340 -6.33 14.22 -18.23
N ARG A 341 -6.61 13.06 -17.60
CA ARG A 341 -7.33 11.95 -18.26
C ARG A 341 -8.74 12.33 -18.68
N GLU A 342 -9.43 13.15 -17.89
CA GLU A 342 -10.77 13.63 -18.22
C GLU A 342 -10.74 14.58 -19.43
N ILE A 343 -9.77 15.50 -19.47
CA ILE A 343 -9.53 16.39 -20.60
C ILE A 343 -9.17 15.59 -21.86
N GLU A 344 -8.28 14.61 -21.76
CA GLU A 344 -7.89 13.74 -22.88
C GLU A 344 -9.06 12.90 -23.40
N ALA A 345 -9.90 12.39 -22.50
CA ALA A 345 -11.10 11.62 -22.85
C ALA A 345 -12.12 12.50 -23.58
N GLU A 346 -12.33 13.73 -23.13
CA GLU A 346 -13.25 14.67 -23.78
C GLU A 346 -12.74 15.10 -25.16
N ASN A 347 -11.45 15.45 -25.26
CA ASN A 347 -10.79 15.75 -26.54
C ASN A 347 -10.87 14.56 -27.51
N SER A 348 -10.76 13.33 -27.01
CA SER A 348 -10.89 12.11 -27.83
C SER A 348 -12.32 11.90 -28.31
N ARG A 349 -13.32 12.16 -27.46
CA ARG A 349 -14.75 12.11 -27.84
C ARG A 349 -15.07 13.15 -28.91
N GLU A 350 -14.57 14.38 -28.76
CA GLU A 350 -14.75 15.42 -29.77
C GLU A 350 -14.12 15.03 -31.12
N LYS A 351 -12.89 14.50 -31.10
CA LYS A 351 -12.23 13.99 -32.31
C LYS A 351 -13.03 12.88 -32.98
N GLN A 352 -13.55 11.91 -32.21
CA GLN A 352 -14.39 10.84 -32.74
C GLN A 352 -15.70 11.36 -33.35
N LYS A 353 -16.34 12.37 -32.74
CA LYS A 353 -17.53 13.03 -33.32
C LYS A 353 -17.20 13.68 -34.66
N ILE A 354 -16.09 14.41 -34.74
CA ILE A 354 -15.63 15.06 -35.98
C ILE A 354 -15.31 14.02 -37.05
N GLU A 355 -14.60 12.95 -36.70
CA GLU A 355 -14.24 11.89 -37.63
C GLU A 355 -15.48 11.13 -38.13
N ALA A 356 -16.41 10.78 -37.26
CA ALA A 356 -17.67 10.16 -37.65
C ALA A 356 -18.48 11.06 -38.60
N LYS A 357 -18.51 12.38 -38.35
CA LYS A 357 -19.14 13.35 -39.26
C LYS A 357 -18.45 13.38 -40.62
N ASN A 358 -17.12 13.36 -40.65
CA ASN A 358 -16.35 13.33 -41.89
C ASN A 358 -16.57 12.01 -42.66
N GLN A 359 -16.58 10.87 -41.99
CA GLN A 359 -16.86 9.57 -42.61
C GLN A 359 -18.28 9.50 -43.20
N ARG A 360 -19.29 10.03 -42.50
CA ARG A 360 -20.66 10.15 -43.04
C ARG A 360 -20.69 11.00 -44.30
N ARG A 361 -19.97 12.14 -44.32
CA ARG A 361 -19.85 13.01 -45.51
C ARG A 361 -19.19 12.27 -46.67
N VAL A 362 -18.09 11.56 -46.44
CA VAL A 362 -17.39 10.80 -47.49
C VAL A 362 -18.30 9.70 -48.08
N LYS A 363 -19.00 8.94 -47.23
CA LYS A 363 -19.96 7.92 -47.68
C LYS A 363 -21.08 8.52 -48.53
N PHE A 364 -21.63 9.65 -48.09
CA PHE A 364 -22.64 10.36 -48.86
C PHE A 364 -22.10 10.79 -50.23
N HIS A 365 -20.89 11.35 -50.28
CA HIS A 365 -20.24 11.73 -51.56
C HIS A 365 -20.03 10.52 -52.49
N GLN A 366 -19.66 9.36 -51.96
CA GLN A 366 -19.52 8.12 -52.74
C GLN A 366 -20.87 7.61 -53.27
N ASN A 367 -21.95 7.80 -52.52
CA ASN A 367 -23.30 7.40 -52.94
C ASN A 367 -23.91 8.33 -54.01
N ILE A 368 -23.34 9.51 -54.28
CA ILE A 368 -23.87 10.45 -55.28
C ILE A 368 -23.94 9.80 -56.67
N ASP A 369 -22.91 9.07 -57.08
CA ASP A 369 -22.89 8.40 -58.38
C ASP A 369 -24.01 7.36 -58.49
N HIS A 370 -24.23 6.60 -57.41
CA HIS A 370 -25.34 5.65 -57.33
C HIS A 370 -26.71 6.34 -57.38
N HIS A 371 -26.87 7.45 -56.65
CA HIS A 371 -28.09 8.27 -56.70
C HIS A 371 -28.39 8.79 -58.11
N MET A 372 -27.34 9.17 -58.87
CA MET A 372 -27.50 9.59 -60.26
C MET A 372 -27.97 8.43 -61.15
N GLU A 373 -27.37 7.24 -61.00
CA GLU A 373 -27.79 6.05 -61.77
C GLU A 373 -29.23 5.64 -61.48
N GLU A 374 -29.64 5.61 -60.21
CA GLU A 374 -31.02 5.32 -59.82
C GLU A 374 -32.01 6.35 -60.37
N TRP A 375 -31.62 7.63 -60.38
CA TRP A 375 -32.41 8.69 -61.01
C TRP A 375 -32.58 8.49 -62.52
N PHE A 376 -31.52 8.15 -63.23
CA PHE A 376 -31.60 7.87 -64.67
C PHE A 376 -32.47 6.64 -64.96
N LYS A 377 -32.36 5.57 -64.16
CA LYS A 377 -33.23 4.39 -64.27
C LYS A 377 -34.70 4.75 -64.05
N TYR A 378 -35.00 5.58 -63.05
CA TYR A 378 -36.34 6.08 -62.78
C TYR A 378 -36.91 6.92 -63.94
N GLN A 379 -36.10 7.80 -64.55
CA GLN A 379 -36.50 8.60 -65.72
C GLN A 379 -36.79 7.72 -66.95
N ASN A 380 -35.94 6.72 -67.22
CA ASN A 380 -36.17 5.77 -68.31
C ASN A 380 -37.44 4.94 -68.10
N LEU A 381 -37.70 4.53 -66.86
CA LEU A 381 -38.91 3.78 -66.49
C LEU A 381 -40.17 4.65 -66.68
N LYS A 382 -40.12 5.93 -66.30
CA LYS A 382 -41.21 6.89 -66.60
C LYS A 382 -41.45 7.06 -68.10
N LYS A 383 -40.37 7.20 -68.88
CA LYS A 383 -40.47 7.33 -70.33
C LYS A 383 -41.10 6.08 -70.94
N TYR A 384 -40.66 4.90 -70.52
CA TYR A 384 -41.22 3.63 -70.95
C TYR A 384 -42.72 3.47 -70.61
N ILE A 385 -43.13 3.89 -69.40
CA ILE A 385 -44.55 3.94 -69.02
C ILE A 385 -45.33 4.89 -69.93
N ASN A 386 -44.79 6.06 -70.27
CA ASN A 386 -45.46 7.01 -71.16
C ASN A 386 -45.58 6.47 -72.59
N ASP A 387 -44.50 5.92 -73.14
CA ASP A 387 -44.48 5.34 -74.49
C ASP A 387 -45.49 4.18 -74.61
N LEU A 388 -45.61 3.34 -73.58
CA LEU A 388 -46.63 2.28 -73.52
C LEU A 388 -48.06 2.83 -73.40
N ASN A 389 -48.27 3.92 -72.66
CA ASN A 389 -49.57 4.59 -72.57
C ASN A 389 -49.98 5.26 -73.89
N GLU A 390 -49.03 5.73 -74.70
CA GLU A 390 -49.31 6.29 -76.04
C GLU A 390 -49.61 5.20 -77.08
N LEU A 391 -49.09 3.97 -76.90
CA LEU A 391 -49.34 2.84 -77.79
C LEU A 391 -50.66 2.11 -77.50
N LEU A 392 -51.17 2.19 -76.27
CA LEU A 392 -52.44 1.61 -75.80
C LEU A 392 -53.68 1.89 -76.69
N PRO A 393 -53.87 3.08 -77.31
CA PRO A 393 -55.00 3.38 -78.19
C PRO A 393 -54.90 2.72 -79.58
N THR A 394 -53.72 2.25 -79.98
CA THR A 394 -53.43 1.76 -81.34
C THR A 394 -53.63 0.25 -81.46
N ILE A 395 -53.85 -0.46 -80.34
CA ILE A 395 -53.99 -1.91 -80.27
C ILE A 395 -55.47 -2.28 -80.47
N ALA A 396 -55.75 -3.07 -81.51
CA ALA A 396 -57.12 -3.45 -81.90
C ALA A 396 -57.70 -4.67 -81.14
N ASP A 397 -56.85 -5.44 -80.46
CA ASP A 397 -57.24 -6.65 -79.71
C ASP A 397 -57.53 -6.33 -78.22
N PRO A 398 -58.76 -6.56 -77.73
CA PRO A 398 -59.17 -6.17 -76.38
C PRO A 398 -58.49 -6.98 -75.26
N GLU A 399 -58.15 -8.25 -75.50
CA GLU A 399 -57.44 -9.11 -74.54
C GLU A 399 -56.00 -8.62 -74.30
N SER A 400 -55.29 -8.29 -75.39
CA SER A 400 -53.94 -7.72 -75.33
C SER A 400 -53.91 -6.35 -74.63
N LYS A 401 -55.00 -5.59 -74.72
CA LYS A 401 -55.14 -4.27 -74.08
C LYS A 401 -55.23 -4.39 -72.56
N GLU A 402 -56.03 -5.34 -72.07
CA GLU A 402 -56.22 -5.60 -70.63
C GLU A 402 -54.91 -6.08 -69.97
N ILE A 403 -54.15 -6.95 -70.64
CA ILE A 403 -52.83 -7.42 -70.17
C ILE A 403 -51.81 -6.27 -70.05
N ILE A 404 -51.81 -5.33 -71.01
CA ILE A 404 -50.91 -4.17 -70.98
C ILE A 404 -51.32 -3.18 -69.89
N GLU A 405 -52.62 -3.02 -69.63
CA GLU A 405 -53.14 -2.21 -68.52
C GLU A 405 -52.74 -2.80 -67.15
N GLU A 406 -52.83 -4.11 -66.97
CA GLU A 406 -52.32 -4.80 -65.77
C GLU A 406 -50.80 -4.63 -65.61
N TYR A 407 -50.05 -4.74 -66.71
CA TYR A 407 -48.59 -4.56 -66.70
C TYR A 407 -48.19 -3.11 -66.37
N LEU A 408 -48.96 -2.12 -66.81
CA LEU A 408 -48.74 -0.69 -66.48
C LEU A 408 -48.98 -0.38 -65.01
N LEU A 409 -49.96 -1.04 -64.36
CA LEU A 409 -50.18 -0.92 -62.91
C LEU A 409 -48.96 -1.44 -62.13
N VAL A 410 -48.41 -2.59 -62.52
CA VAL A 410 -47.19 -3.15 -61.90
C VAL A 410 -45.98 -2.24 -62.12
N LEU A 411 -45.84 -1.66 -63.32
CA LEU A 411 -44.75 -0.72 -63.61
C LEU A 411 -44.86 0.58 -62.82
N ARG A 412 -46.08 1.10 -62.58
CA ARG A 412 -46.30 2.29 -61.74
C ARG A 412 -45.95 2.03 -60.27
N ASP A 413 -46.37 0.91 -59.71
CA ASP A 413 -45.99 0.50 -58.34
C ASP A 413 -44.46 0.35 -58.20
N LYS A 414 -43.82 -0.23 -59.22
CA LYS A 414 -42.36 -0.32 -59.29
C LYS A 414 -41.69 1.06 -59.38
N ALA A 415 -42.26 2.00 -60.13
CA ALA A 415 -41.73 3.36 -60.26
C ALA A 415 -41.79 4.12 -58.93
N GLU A 416 -42.89 4.02 -58.17
CA GLU A 416 -43.03 4.68 -56.87
C GLU A 416 -42.02 4.15 -55.84
N LYS A 417 -41.81 2.83 -55.80
CA LYS A 417 -40.81 2.19 -54.92
C LYS A 417 -39.37 2.51 -55.33
N SER A 418 -39.12 2.73 -56.62
CA SER A 418 -37.81 3.09 -57.15
C SER A 418 -37.57 4.61 -57.23
N ASN A 419 -38.35 5.44 -56.51
CA ASN A 419 -38.10 6.87 -56.46
C ASN A 419 -36.92 7.20 -55.53
N PRO A 420 -35.75 7.60 -56.08
CA PRO A 420 -34.54 7.79 -55.28
C PRO A 420 -34.60 9.05 -54.40
N LEU A 421 -35.52 9.99 -54.66
CA LEU A 421 -35.64 11.23 -53.89
C LEU A 421 -35.95 10.99 -52.41
N ASN A 422 -36.76 9.99 -52.07
CA ASN A 422 -37.08 9.69 -50.67
C ASN A 422 -35.86 9.20 -49.89
N ASN A 423 -35.03 8.36 -50.52
CA ASN A 423 -33.78 7.87 -49.94
C ASN A 423 -32.77 9.01 -49.80
N ILE A 424 -32.58 9.82 -50.84
CA ILE A 424 -31.68 10.99 -50.82
C ILE A 424 -32.09 11.99 -49.74
N ILE A 425 -33.37 12.29 -49.58
CA ILE A 425 -33.89 13.20 -48.54
C ILE A 425 -33.64 12.62 -47.15
N SER A 426 -33.80 11.30 -46.96
CA SER A 426 -33.53 10.65 -45.67
C SER A 426 -32.03 10.68 -45.31
N GLU A 427 -31.14 10.48 -46.29
CA GLU A 427 -29.69 10.57 -46.09
C GLU A 427 -29.25 12.02 -45.82
N ILE A 428 -29.80 13.00 -46.53
CA ILE A 428 -29.50 14.42 -46.30
C ILE A 428 -29.99 14.89 -44.91
N LYS A 429 -31.14 14.41 -44.45
CA LYS A 429 -31.61 14.66 -43.08
C LYS A 429 -30.66 14.06 -42.03
N SER A 430 -30.16 12.85 -42.26
CA SER A 430 -29.16 12.22 -41.40
C SER A 430 -27.81 12.97 -41.31
N LEU A 431 -27.54 13.88 -42.27
CA LEU A 431 -26.38 14.78 -42.28
C LEU A 431 -26.66 16.16 -41.67
N LYS A 432 -27.94 16.54 -41.52
CA LYS A 432 -28.39 17.85 -41.02
C LYS A 432 -28.89 17.83 -39.57
N ASP A 433 -29.41 16.70 -39.09
CA ASP A 433 -30.08 16.61 -37.79
C ASP A 433 -29.11 16.49 -36.57
N ASP A 434 -27.85 16.93 -36.68
CA ASP A 434 -26.89 17.05 -35.54
C ASP A 434 -26.11 18.39 -35.58
#